data_AF-A0A2T1CI85-F1
#
_entry.id   AF-A0A2T1CI85-F1
#
_cell.length_a   1.000
_cell.length_b   1.000
_cell.length_c   1.000
_cell.angle_alpha   90.00
_cell.angle_beta   90.00
_cell.angle_gamma   90.00
#
_symmetry.space_group_name_H-M   'P 1'
#
loop_
_entity.id
_entity.type
_entity.pdbx_description
1 polymer ?
#
loop_
_entity_poly.entity_id
_entity_poly.type
_entity_poly.pdbx_seq_one_letter_code
_entity_poly.pdbx_strand_id
1 'polypeptide(L)'
;MKLIKRTALYFQDDRSDKIYEVDLCQSGENLYSVNFRYGRRGANLKEGTKTDTAVPLAQAEKVFDKLVAEKVKKGYLEVLSDAPSAPDAAAELPRAETRQQAILNNIAIGGSPKWPLERAIWRAGELKIAEAGRGLIALIGTGEPLRDYCIAWSLGWCGGEGAVEALTRLDRDAATAEFVARIAFEGLLKLADEEGRSHLRSSIIELLPAQLRELVENGSAEEFSTALKVELDTEDSSRFAVLDRLYQIDSRFVRSALLDILKTAPLKPNYFKQIRHIFKMAEYRRDAEVFAILARRFEDEKAMYRSNKYGVRIPGDDYVSLRNSDWEYNNKTNEYKEVKTNELLNEMQSPNTRIAYSSNTREYLLRRVWRTLKQLGEAGDADYANMAVSILLQYVDSDAEAVLQSTYYQWNTSNWTRFESGTAAWDIFAGYLTLNRILYENSPRYAYFTNSQAWRC
;
A
#
# COMPACT_ATOMS: atom_id res chain seq x y z
N MET A 1 2.73 27.02 31.64
CA MET A 1 1.52 26.91 32.48
C MET A 1 1.66 25.70 33.39
N LYS A 2 1.40 25.83 34.69
CA LYS A 2 1.48 24.71 35.65
C LYS A 2 0.07 24.31 36.07
N LEU A 3 -0.29 23.03 35.98
CA LEU A 3 -1.59 22.53 36.43
C LEU A 3 -1.64 22.55 37.97
N ILE A 4 -2.70 23.13 38.53
CA ILE A 4 -2.91 23.29 39.97
C ILE A 4 -3.98 22.33 40.47
N LYS A 5 -5.10 22.22 39.73
CA LYS A 5 -6.23 21.36 40.07
C LYS A 5 -6.90 20.87 38.79
N ARG A 6 -7.32 19.61 38.76
CA ARG A 6 -8.08 19.01 37.66
C ARG A 6 -9.25 18.21 38.22
N THR A 7 -10.42 18.40 37.62
CA THR A 7 -11.61 17.57 37.88
C THR A 7 -12.10 16.99 36.56
N ALA A 8 -12.31 15.67 36.52
CA ALA A 8 -12.91 14.97 35.39
C ALA A 8 -14.34 14.53 35.75
N LEU A 9 -15.29 14.89 34.90
CA LEU A 9 -16.70 14.62 35.06
C LEU A 9 -17.21 13.75 33.92
N TYR A 10 -17.97 12.71 34.26
CA TYR A 10 -18.50 11.76 33.28
C TYR A 10 -20.02 11.83 33.20
N PHE A 11 -20.54 11.68 31.99
CA PHE A 11 -21.97 11.54 31.73
C PHE A 11 -22.19 10.35 30.79
N GLN A 12 -22.90 9.33 31.27
CA GLN A 12 -23.20 8.11 30.52
C GLN A 12 -24.71 7.82 30.53
N ASP A 13 -25.27 7.63 29.33
CA ASP A 13 -26.65 7.22 29.07
C ASP A 13 -26.68 6.34 27.80
N ASP A 14 -27.81 5.68 27.48
CA ASP A 14 -27.94 4.65 26.44
C ASP A 14 -27.43 5.06 25.03
N ARG A 15 -27.37 6.36 24.75
CA ARG A 15 -26.90 6.94 23.48
C ARG A 15 -25.72 7.91 23.62
N SER A 16 -25.17 8.11 24.81
CA SER A 16 -24.15 9.15 25.06
C SER A 16 -23.13 8.73 26.09
N ASP A 17 -21.85 8.84 25.73
CA ASP A 17 -20.70 8.63 26.63
C ASP A 17 -19.78 9.85 26.53
N LYS A 18 -19.95 10.80 27.45
CA LYS A 18 -19.31 12.12 27.42
C LYS A 18 -18.36 12.30 28.60
N ILE A 19 -17.23 12.91 28.32
CA ILE A 19 -16.27 13.37 29.32
C ILE A 19 -16.18 14.90 29.27
N TYR A 20 -16.12 15.51 30.45
CA TYR A 20 -15.91 16.94 30.62
C TYR A 20 -14.80 17.14 31.66
N GLU A 21 -13.68 17.70 31.25
CA GLU A 21 -12.55 17.96 32.14
C GLU A 21 -12.39 19.46 32.35
N VAL A 22 -12.12 19.84 33.59
CA VAL A 22 -11.84 21.22 33.99
C VAL A 22 -10.47 21.29 34.63
N ASP A 23 -9.63 22.19 34.13
CA ASP A 23 -8.25 22.40 34.55
C ASP A 23 -8.07 23.82 35.10
N LEU A 24 -7.56 23.93 36.31
CA LEU A 24 -7.06 25.16 36.90
C LEU A 24 -5.55 25.24 36.64
N CYS A 25 -5.12 26.16 35.77
CA CYS A 25 -3.72 26.31 35.38
C CYS A 25 -3.15 27.65 35.86
N GLN A 26 -1.92 27.65 36.37
CA GLN A 26 -1.15 28.86 36.64
C GLN A 26 -0.45 29.32 35.36
N SER A 27 -0.71 30.57 34.96
CA SER A 27 -0.25 31.17 33.72
C SER A 27 0.77 32.31 33.94
N GLY A 28 0.98 32.73 35.19
CA GLY A 28 2.03 33.69 35.61
C GLY A 28 2.24 33.70 37.14
N GLU A 29 3.05 34.63 37.66
CA GLU A 29 3.17 34.86 39.11
C GLU A 29 1.80 35.32 39.66
N ASN A 30 1.18 34.49 40.50
CA ASN A 30 -0.15 34.71 41.09
C ASN A 30 -1.34 34.88 40.10
N LEU A 31 -1.20 34.47 38.84
CA LEU A 31 -2.25 34.53 37.82
C LEU A 31 -2.65 33.12 37.34
N TYR A 32 -3.96 32.87 37.29
CA TYR A 32 -4.55 31.55 37.02
C TYR A 32 -5.64 31.64 35.95
N SER A 33 -5.78 30.58 35.17
CA SER A 33 -6.78 30.42 34.12
C SER A 33 -7.52 29.10 34.27
N VAL A 34 -8.83 29.10 34.07
CA VAL A 34 -9.67 27.90 34.10
C VAL A 34 -9.96 27.46 32.66
N ASN A 35 -9.40 26.33 32.28
CA ASN A 35 -9.60 25.71 30.97
C ASN A 35 -10.55 24.52 31.11
N PHE A 36 -11.26 24.21 30.03
CA PHE A 36 -12.10 23.03 29.98
C PHE A 36 -12.01 22.34 28.63
N ARG A 37 -12.27 21.04 28.63
CA ARG A 37 -12.35 20.24 27.41
C ARG A 37 -13.47 19.23 27.51
N TYR A 38 -14.17 19.02 26.40
CA TYR A 38 -15.35 18.16 26.39
C TYR A 38 -15.54 17.45 25.07
N GLY A 39 -16.14 16.26 25.15
CA GLY A 39 -16.38 15.44 23.97
C GLY A 39 -16.81 14.02 24.34
N ARG A 40 -16.85 13.16 23.33
CA ARG A 40 -17.10 11.74 23.55
C ARG A 40 -15.86 11.09 24.16
N ARG A 41 -16.03 10.23 25.16
CA ARG A 41 -14.92 9.51 25.79
C ARG A 41 -14.14 8.71 24.73
N GLY A 42 -12.81 8.90 24.67
CA GLY A 42 -11.93 8.27 23.67
C GLY A 42 -11.89 8.92 22.28
N ALA A 43 -12.55 10.07 22.07
CA ALA A 43 -12.45 10.87 20.85
C ALA A 43 -11.69 12.19 21.09
N ASN A 44 -11.37 12.93 20.02
CA ASN A 44 -10.77 14.26 20.14
C ASN A 44 -11.72 15.21 20.88
N LEU A 45 -11.27 15.76 22.02
CA LEU A 45 -12.05 16.68 22.85
C LEU A 45 -11.96 18.10 22.28
N LYS A 46 -13.07 18.84 22.34
CA LYS A 46 -13.10 20.26 22.03
C LYS A 46 -12.66 21.04 23.27
N GLU A 47 -11.67 21.90 23.09
CA GLU A 47 -11.08 22.70 24.17
C GLU A 47 -11.62 24.13 24.17
N GLY A 48 -11.66 24.74 25.36
CA GLY A 48 -12.07 26.13 25.54
C GLY A 48 -11.53 26.68 26.85
N THR A 49 -11.48 28.00 26.95
CA THR A 49 -11.07 28.70 28.17
C THR A 49 -12.29 29.42 28.75
N LYS A 50 -12.48 29.36 30.07
CA LYS A 50 -13.61 30.03 30.75
C LYS A 50 -13.26 31.43 31.25
N THR A 51 -11.97 31.71 31.40
CA THR A 51 -11.42 33.01 31.83
C THR A 51 -10.55 33.58 30.70
N ASP A 52 -11.12 34.50 29.89
CA ASP A 52 -10.41 35.10 28.75
C ASP A 52 -9.18 35.94 29.18
N THR A 53 -9.13 36.34 30.46
CA THR A 53 -7.97 36.97 31.11
C THR A 53 -7.63 36.21 32.39
N ALA A 54 -6.35 36.09 32.71
CA ALA A 54 -5.90 35.36 33.91
C ALA A 54 -6.26 36.15 35.19
N VAL A 55 -6.78 35.45 36.20
CA VAL A 55 -7.31 36.02 37.45
C VAL A 55 -6.57 35.50 38.69
N PRO A 56 -6.65 36.19 39.85
CA PRO A 56 -6.06 35.70 41.09
C PRO A 56 -6.64 34.35 41.54
N LEU A 57 -5.87 33.58 42.32
CA LEU A 57 -6.21 32.21 42.73
C LEU A 57 -7.63 32.07 43.30
N ALA A 58 -7.99 32.92 44.26
CA ALA A 58 -9.29 32.88 44.92
C ALA A 58 -10.47 33.13 43.97
N GLN A 59 -10.27 33.87 42.88
CA GLN A 59 -11.29 34.06 41.85
C GLN A 59 -11.33 32.87 40.88
N ALA A 60 -10.17 32.32 40.51
CA ALA A 60 -10.07 31.17 39.63
C ALA A 60 -10.68 29.90 40.28
N GLU A 61 -10.47 29.69 41.57
CA GLU A 61 -11.09 28.59 42.35
C GLU A 61 -12.62 28.72 42.37
N LYS A 62 -13.16 29.93 42.59
CA LYS A 62 -14.62 30.16 42.51
C LYS A 62 -15.19 29.86 41.13
N VAL A 63 -14.48 30.21 40.06
CA VAL A 63 -14.90 29.91 38.68
C VAL A 63 -14.84 28.40 38.41
N PHE A 64 -13.79 27.74 38.89
CA PHE A 64 -13.61 26.28 38.80
C PHE A 64 -14.75 25.53 39.50
N ASP A 65 -14.99 25.82 40.78
CA ASP A 65 -16.00 25.14 41.58
C ASP A 65 -17.41 25.39 41.05
N LYS A 66 -17.70 26.61 40.57
CA LYS A 66 -18.98 26.95 39.93
C LYS A 66 -19.18 26.14 38.64
N LEU A 67 -18.14 25.95 37.83
CA LEU A 67 -18.22 25.19 36.58
C LEU A 67 -18.44 23.70 36.85
N VAL A 68 -17.74 23.13 37.84
CA VAL A 68 -17.93 21.74 38.28
C VAL A 68 -19.36 21.54 38.79
N ALA A 69 -19.84 22.40 39.70
CA ALA A 69 -21.19 22.33 40.24
C ALA A 69 -22.29 22.45 39.16
N GLU A 70 -22.09 23.29 38.15
CA GLU A 70 -23.03 23.43 37.02
C GLU A 70 -23.13 22.12 36.21
N LYS A 71 -22.02 21.41 36.01
CA LYS A 71 -21.99 20.13 35.28
C LYS A 71 -22.54 18.98 36.11
N VAL A 72 -22.25 18.95 37.41
CA VAL A 72 -22.84 17.97 38.33
C VAL A 72 -24.37 18.11 38.35
N LYS A 73 -24.90 19.34 38.41
CA LYS A 73 -26.35 19.59 38.30
C LYS A 73 -26.97 19.12 36.97
N LYS A 74 -26.16 19.04 35.89
CA LYS A 74 -26.57 18.53 34.57
C LYS A 74 -26.44 17.01 34.45
N GLY A 75 -26.22 16.30 35.56
CA GLY A 75 -26.18 14.84 35.63
C GLY A 75 -24.78 14.24 35.41
N TYR A 76 -23.72 15.04 35.45
CA TYR A 76 -22.35 14.51 35.39
C TYR A 76 -21.90 14.03 36.78
N LEU A 77 -21.19 12.91 36.83
CA LEU A 77 -20.64 12.34 38.06
C LEU A 77 -19.15 12.65 38.18
N GLU A 78 -18.74 13.12 39.36
CA GLU A 78 -17.34 13.41 39.69
C GLU A 78 -16.62 12.14 40.14
N VAL A 79 -15.43 11.90 39.59
CA VAL A 79 -14.54 10.81 40.05
C VAL A 79 -13.47 11.46 40.93
N LEU A 80 -13.56 11.20 42.23
CA LEU A 80 -12.54 11.63 43.20
C LEU A 80 -11.26 10.81 42.97
N SER A 81 -10.22 11.46 42.46
CA SER A 81 -8.86 10.91 42.49
C SER A 81 -8.18 11.35 43.78
N ASP A 82 -8.23 10.52 44.82
CA ASP A 82 -7.44 10.72 46.04
C ASP A 82 -6.03 10.14 45.86
N ALA A 83 -5.03 10.98 46.12
CA ALA A 83 -3.67 10.61 46.54
C ALA A 83 -3.23 11.68 47.56
N PRO A 84 -2.51 11.34 48.65
CA PRO A 84 -1.05 10.99 48.63
C PRO A 84 -0.67 9.93 49.73
N SER A 85 0.53 9.35 49.91
CA SER A 85 1.95 9.69 49.70
C SER A 85 2.84 8.41 49.75
N ALA A 86 4.10 8.52 49.29
CA ALA A 86 5.08 7.45 48.97
C ALA A 86 5.68 6.66 50.18
N PRO A 87 6.48 5.57 50.00
CA PRO A 87 7.83 5.66 49.41
C PRO A 87 8.26 4.53 48.44
N ASP A 88 9.24 4.87 47.60
CA ASP A 88 10.24 4.01 46.93
C ASP A 88 9.85 2.59 46.52
N ALA A 89 9.38 2.46 45.28
CA ALA A 89 9.85 1.42 44.37
C ALA A 89 9.75 1.98 42.95
N ALA A 90 10.88 1.98 42.24
CA ALA A 90 10.97 2.33 40.83
C ALA A 90 10.07 1.38 40.02
N ALA A 91 8.83 1.79 39.77
CA ALA A 91 7.98 1.22 38.74
C ALA A 91 7.76 2.32 37.70
N GLU A 92 8.42 2.16 36.56
CA GLU A 92 8.24 3.01 35.38
C GLU A 92 6.73 3.09 35.04
N LEU A 93 6.20 4.32 35.00
CA LEU A 93 4.91 4.60 34.40
C LEU A 93 4.93 4.13 32.93
N PRO A 94 3.86 3.50 32.40
CA PRO A 94 3.87 2.99 31.04
C PRO A 94 4.05 4.14 30.05
N ARG A 95 5.22 4.14 29.42
CA ARG A 95 5.58 5.04 28.31
C ARG A 95 4.50 4.91 27.23
N ALA A 96 4.04 6.03 26.68
CA ALA A 96 3.13 6.02 25.54
C ALA A 96 3.67 5.06 24.47
N GLU A 97 2.87 4.05 24.13
CA GLU A 97 3.29 2.92 23.30
C GLU A 97 3.82 3.45 21.96
N THR A 98 5.08 3.14 21.64
CA THR A 98 5.66 3.58 20.36
C THR A 98 4.92 2.89 19.21
N ARG A 99 4.92 3.52 18.03
CA ARG A 99 4.31 2.92 16.82
C ARG A 99 4.82 1.50 16.56
N GLN A 100 6.10 1.23 16.83
CA GLN A 100 6.70 -0.09 16.68
C GLN A 100 6.14 -1.08 17.71
N GLN A 101 6.02 -0.67 18.98
CA GLN A 101 5.43 -1.53 20.01
C GLN A 101 3.97 -1.90 19.71
N ALA A 102 3.18 -0.96 19.19
CA ALA A 102 1.81 -1.22 18.77
C ALA A 102 1.73 -2.26 17.63
N ILE A 103 2.72 -2.28 16.72
CA ILE A 103 2.81 -3.28 15.65
C ILE A 103 3.15 -4.65 16.25
N LEU A 104 4.16 -4.71 17.12
CA LEU A 104 4.59 -5.95 17.77
C LEU A 104 3.45 -6.56 18.60
N ASN A 105 2.74 -5.73 19.35
CA ASN A 105 1.59 -6.15 20.15
C ASN A 105 0.44 -6.64 19.27
N ASN A 106 0.16 -5.96 18.14
CA ASN A 106 -0.85 -6.42 17.19
C ASN A 106 -0.50 -7.78 16.56
N ILE A 107 0.78 -8.00 16.22
CA ILE A 107 1.28 -9.28 15.72
C ILE A 107 1.14 -10.36 16.80
N ALA A 108 1.53 -10.07 18.04
CA ALA A 108 1.47 -11.01 19.15
C ALA A 108 0.05 -11.50 19.48
N ILE A 109 -0.96 -10.63 19.33
CA ILE A 109 -2.37 -10.99 19.57
C ILE A 109 -3.07 -11.60 18.35
N GLY A 110 -2.41 -11.70 17.19
CA GLY A 110 -2.99 -12.27 15.98
C GLY A 110 -3.90 -11.32 15.18
N GLY A 111 -3.70 -10.00 15.31
CA GLY A 111 -4.49 -8.99 14.60
C GLY A 111 -5.73 -8.52 15.34
N SER A 112 -6.43 -7.54 14.75
CA SER A 112 -7.70 -7.03 15.27
C SER A 112 -8.66 -6.66 14.12
N PRO A 113 -9.98 -6.51 14.37
CA PRO A 113 -10.93 -6.09 13.35
C PRO A 113 -10.59 -4.74 12.71
N LYS A 114 -9.96 -3.82 13.46
CA LYS A 114 -9.55 -2.51 12.96
C LYS A 114 -8.21 -2.53 12.23
N TRP A 115 -7.33 -3.46 12.60
CA TRP A 115 -6.00 -3.59 12.03
C TRP A 115 -5.70 -5.08 11.80
N PRO A 116 -5.97 -5.57 10.58
CA PRO A 116 -5.76 -6.97 10.21
C PRO A 116 -4.29 -7.39 10.36
N LEU A 117 -4.08 -8.66 10.73
CA LEU A 117 -2.75 -9.21 11.00
C LEU A 117 -1.79 -9.05 9.82
N GLU A 118 -2.24 -9.33 8.58
CA GLU A 118 -1.42 -9.21 7.38
C GLU A 118 -0.94 -7.77 7.15
N ARG A 119 -1.71 -6.78 7.59
CA ARG A 119 -1.32 -5.35 7.53
C ARG A 119 -0.31 -5.00 8.61
N ALA A 120 -0.41 -5.58 9.80
CA ALA A 120 0.57 -5.39 10.86
C ALA A 120 1.91 -6.05 10.49
N ILE A 121 1.88 -7.29 9.97
CA ILE A 121 3.04 -7.99 9.41
C ILE A 121 3.72 -7.12 8.34
N TRP A 122 2.96 -6.69 7.32
CA TRP A 122 3.50 -5.86 6.24
C TRP A 122 4.14 -4.57 6.79
N ARG A 123 3.51 -3.94 7.78
CA ARG A 123 4.03 -2.71 8.37
C ARG A 123 5.31 -2.94 9.18
N ALA A 124 5.50 -4.10 9.78
CA ALA A 124 6.73 -4.46 10.47
C ALA A 124 7.91 -4.49 9.48
N GLY A 125 7.72 -5.08 8.30
CA GLY A 125 8.74 -5.06 7.24
C GLY A 125 9.00 -3.66 6.69
N GLU A 126 7.95 -2.85 6.45
CA GLU A 126 8.12 -1.45 5.98
C GLU A 126 8.93 -0.60 6.96
N LEU A 127 8.80 -0.87 8.26
CA LEU A 127 9.54 -0.18 9.33
C LEU A 127 10.82 -0.92 9.76
N LYS A 128 11.17 -2.02 9.09
CA LYS A 128 12.37 -2.83 9.34
C LYS A 128 12.54 -3.19 10.84
N ILE A 129 11.44 -3.61 11.49
CA ILE A 129 11.40 -3.92 12.93
C ILE A 129 12.02 -5.30 13.17
N ALA A 130 13.29 -5.35 13.61
CA ALA A 130 14.02 -6.60 13.80
C ALA A 130 13.38 -7.53 14.85
N GLU A 131 12.81 -6.97 15.91
CA GLU A 131 12.15 -7.69 17.01
C GLU A 131 10.91 -8.48 16.56
N ALA A 132 10.34 -8.13 15.40
CA ALA A 132 9.19 -8.84 14.85
C ALA A 132 9.57 -10.25 14.37
N GLY A 133 10.85 -10.53 14.06
CA GLY A 133 11.29 -11.74 13.37
C GLY A 133 10.75 -13.04 13.98
N ARG A 134 10.92 -13.24 15.29
CA ARG A 134 10.43 -14.45 15.98
C ARG A 134 8.90 -14.58 15.91
N GLY A 135 8.17 -13.47 16.10
CA GLY A 135 6.71 -13.45 16.02
C GLY A 135 6.21 -13.74 14.60
N LEU A 136 6.91 -13.23 13.58
CA LEU A 136 6.61 -13.50 12.18
C LEU A 136 6.82 -14.98 11.82
N ILE A 137 7.94 -15.58 12.26
CA ILE A 137 8.23 -17.00 12.01
C ILE A 137 7.16 -17.91 12.62
N ALA A 138 6.67 -17.59 13.83
CA ALA A 138 5.62 -18.37 14.49
C ALA A 138 4.27 -18.36 13.75
N LEU A 139 4.06 -17.42 12.83
CA LEU A 139 2.81 -17.27 12.07
C LEU A 139 2.82 -17.98 10.72
N ILE A 140 3.95 -18.58 10.31
CA ILE A 140 4.07 -19.29 9.03
C ILE A 140 3.09 -20.48 9.01
N GLY A 141 2.30 -20.60 7.94
CA GLY A 141 1.33 -21.69 7.75
C GLY A 141 0.07 -21.58 8.59
N THR A 142 -0.14 -20.49 9.33
CA THR A 142 -1.32 -20.30 10.19
C THR A 142 -2.55 -19.74 9.46
N GLY A 143 -2.46 -19.48 8.15
CA GLY A 143 -3.53 -18.87 7.37
C GLY A 143 -3.35 -19.12 5.88
N GLU A 144 -4.06 -18.33 5.08
CA GLU A 144 -3.95 -18.40 3.61
C GLU A 144 -2.52 -18.07 3.13
N PRO A 145 -2.08 -18.57 1.96
CA PRO A 145 -0.74 -18.32 1.42
C PRO A 145 -0.34 -16.84 1.33
N LEU A 146 -1.31 -15.92 1.25
CA LEU A 146 -1.06 -14.48 1.30
C LEU A 146 -0.40 -14.03 2.63
N ARG A 147 -0.71 -14.68 3.75
CA ARG A 147 -0.07 -14.41 5.04
C ARG A 147 1.40 -14.77 4.98
N ASP A 148 1.73 -15.95 4.49
CA ASP A 148 3.12 -16.41 4.34
C ASP A 148 3.90 -15.53 3.37
N TYR A 149 3.26 -15.03 2.32
CA TYR A 149 3.85 -14.00 1.45
C TYR A 149 4.20 -12.72 2.23
N CYS A 150 3.28 -12.19 3.03
CA CYS A 150 3.54 -11.01 3.86
C CYS A 150 4.65 -11.26 4.88
N ILE A 151 4.70 -12.46 5.47
CA ILE A 151 5.73 -12.88 6.42
C ILE A 151 7.09 -12.93 5.72
N ALA A 152 7.22 -13.67 4.61
CA ALA A 152 8.46 -13.80 3.86
C ALA A 152 8.99 -12.43 3.39
N TRP A 153 8.11 -11.59 2.84
CA TRP A 153 8.44 -10.22 2.46
C TRP A 153 9.02 -9.42 3.64
N SER A 154 8.37 -9.51 4.80
CA SER A 154 8.76 -8.75 6.00
C SER A 154 10.03 -9.29 6.64
N LEU A 155 10.21 -10.61 6.70
CA LEU A 155 11.41 -11.26 7.24
C LEU A 155 12.68 -10.85 6.49
N GLY A 156 12.63 -10.70 5.16
CA GLY A 156 13.81 -10.23 4.43
C GLY A 156 14.20 -8.77 4.75
N TRP A 157 13.28 -7.95 5.25
CA TRP A 157 13.58 -6.57 5.71
C TRP A 157 13.95 -6.50 7.19
N CYS A 158 13.25 -7.26 8.03
CA CYS A 158 13.47 -7.27 9.48
C CYS A 158 14.72 -8.07 9.85
N GLY A 159 15.04 -9.13 9.10
CA GLY A 159 16.04 -10.11 9.49
C GLY A 159 15.69 -10.79 10.81
N GLY A 160 16.72 -11.02 11.63
CA GLY A 160 16.61 -11.65 12.94
C GLY A 160 16.99 -13.12 12.95
N GLU A 161 17.15 -13.67 14.15
CA GLU A 161 17.47 -15.08 14.37
C GLU A 161 16.40 -15.99 13.77
N GLY A 162 16.81 -16.97 12.97
CA GLY A 162 15.91 -17.92 12.30
C GLY A 162 15.29 -17.42 10.98
N ALA A 163 15.52 -16.16 10.58
CA ALA A 163 14.91 -15.59 9.37
C ALA A 163 15.39 -16.30 8.09
N VAL A 164 16.69 -16.56 7.97
CA VAL A 164 17.28 -17.23 6.80
C VAL A 164 16.78 -18.66 6.68
N GLU A 165 16.69 -19.40 7.80
CA GLU A 165 16.19 -20.77 7.84
C GLU A 165 14.71 -20.84 7.48
N ALA A 166 13.90 -19.91 7.99
CA ALA A 166 12.47 -19.82 7.69
C ALA A 166 12.24 -19.49 6.20
N LEU A 167 12.97 -18.53 5.65
CA LEU A 167 12.89 -18.17 4.23
C LEU A 167 13.38 -19.32 3.33
N THR A 168 14.46 -20.02 3.72
CA THR A 168 14.96 -21.20 3.00
C THR A 168 13.91 -22.32 2.94
N ARG A 169 13.16 -22.52 4.04
CA ARG A 169 12.06 -23.50 4.06
C ARG A 169 10.95 -23.10 3.10
N LEU A 170 10.51 -21.84 3.13
CA LEU A 170 9.46 -21.33 2.23
C LEU A 170 9.88 -21.36 0.76
N ASP A 171 11.16 -21.15 0.47
CA ASP A 171 11.69 -21.23 -0.89
C ASP A 171 11.76 -22.67 -1.42
N ARG A 172 12.20 -23.62 -0.59
CA ARG A 172 12.50 -25.00 -1.03
C ARG A 172 11.34 -25.99 -0.88
N ASP A 173 10.35 -25.70 -0.05
CA ASP A 173 9.22 -26.60 0.15
C ASP A 173 8.28 -26.58 -1.06
N ALA A 174 8.14 -27.73 -1.73
CA ALA A 174 7.28 -27.91 -2.90
C ALA A 174 5.78 -27.67 -2.62
N ALA A 175 5.35 -27.74 -1.36
CA ALA A 175 3.99 -27.39 -0.95
C ALA A 175 3.76 -25.88 -0.88
N THR A 176 4.82 -25.07 -0.84
CA THR A 176 4.71 -23.61 -0.76
C THR A 176 4.21 -23.04 -2.09
N ALA A 177 3.24 -22.12 -2.01
CA ALA A 177 2.73 -21.45 -3.20
C ALA A 177 3.85 -20.68 -3.93
N GLU A 178 3.89 -20.78 -5.26
CA GLU A 178 4.96 -20.23 -6.12
C GLU A 178 5.26 -18.73 -5.86
N PHE A 179 4.24 -17.94 -5.54
CA PHE A 179 4.42 -16.51 -5.26
C PHE A 179 5.02 -16.23 -3.87
N VAL A 180 4.86 -17.15 -2.91
CA VAL A 180 5.49 -17.11 -1.58
C VAL A 180 6.96 -17.53 -1.71
N ALA A 181 7.25 -18.65 -2.38
CA ALA A 181 8.62 -19.11 -2.60
C ALA A 181 9.47 -18.03 -3.30
N ARG A 182 8.92 -17.40 -4.36
CA ARG A 182 9.60 -16.32 -5.08
C ARG A 182 9.95 -15.13 -4.20
N ILE A 183 9.06 -14.66 -3.32
CA ILE A 183 9.40 -13.54 -2.42
C ILE A 183 10.32 -13.99 -1.28
N ALA A 184 10.27 -15.27 -0.88
CA ALA A 184 11.21 -15.83 0.09
C ALA A 184 12.63 -15.85 -0.48
N PHE A 185 12.81 -16.26 -1.74
CA PHE A 185 14.09 -16.15 -2.45
C PHE A 185 14.64 -14.73 -2.48
N GLU A 186 13.79 -13.74 -2.79
CA GLU A 186 14.19 -12.32 -2.75
C GLU A 186 14.60 -11.88 -1.34
N GLY A 187 13.93 -12.36 -0.31
CA GLY A 187 14.32 -12.16 1.09
C GLY A 187 15.67 -12.79 1.42
N LEU A 188 15.95 -14.00 0.92
CA LEU A 188 17.26 -14.66 1.06
C LEU A 188 18.36 -13.85 0.40
N LEU A 189 18.17 -13.41 -0.85
CA LEU A 189 19.14 -12.54 -1.53
C LEU A 189 19.44 -11.26 -0.76
N LYS A 190 18.41 -10.68 -0.13
CA LYS A 190 18.53 -9.44 0.65
C LYS A 190 19.33 -9.64 1.94
N LEU A 191 19.15 -10.77 2.62
CA LEU A 191 19.84 -11.09 3.88
C LEU A 191 21.21 -11.74 3.67
N ALA A 192 21.46 -12.34 2.51
CA ALA A 192 22.71 -13.02 2.20
C ALA A 192 23.89 -12.04 2.03
N ASP A 193 25.07 -12.52 2.40
CA ASP A 193 26.35 -11.93 2.03
C ASP A 193 26.72 -12.24 0.57
N GLU A 194 27.90 -11.82 0.13
CA GLU A 194 28.27 -11.93 -1.29
C GLU A 194 28.47 -13.39 -1.73
N GLU A 195 28.99 -14.25 -0.85
CA GLU A 195 29.14 -15.68 -1.12
C GLU A 195 27.77 -16.36 -1.21
N GLY A 196 26.88 -16.10 -0.25
CA GLY A 196 25.51 -16.60 -0.26
C GLY A 196 24.71 -16.14 -1.48
N ARG A 197 24.84 -14.87 -1.90
CA ARG A 197 24.23 -14.36 -3.14
C ARG A 197 24.76 -15.07 -4.36
N SER A 198 26.07 -15.32 -4.42
CA SER A 198 26.68 -16.05 -5.53
C SER A 198 26.15 -17.48 -5.60
N HIS A 199 26.03 -18.17 -4.46
CA HIS A 199 25.42 -19.50 -4.39
C HIS A 199 23.96 -19.53 -4.83
N LEU A 200 23.14 -18.58 -4.36
CA LEU A 200 21.73 -18.46 -4.74
C LEU A 200 21.61 -18.20 -6.25
N ARG A 201 22.43 -17.32 -6.82
CA ARG A 201 22.45 -17.05 -8.26
C ARG A 201 22.83 -18.29 -9.06
N SER A 202 23.86 -19.02 -8.65
CA SER A 202 24.25 -20.29 -9.28
C SER A 202 23.12 -21.30 -9.29
N SER A 203 22.37 -21.45 -8.18
CA SER A 203 21.21 -22.35 -8.16
C SER A 203 20.10 -21.94 -9.14
N ILE A 204 19.94 -20.65 -9.44
CA ILE A 204 18.98 -20.19 -10.45
C ILE A 204 19.51 -20.42 -11.87
N ILE A 205 20.82 -20.26 -12.11
CA ILE A 205 21.45 -20.58 -13.40
C ILE A 205 21.23 -22.06 -13.76
N GLU A 206 21.33 -22.97 -12.78
CA GLU A 206 21.03 -24.40 -12.96
C GLU A 206 19.57 -24.71 -13.32
N LEU A 207 18.65 -23.76 -13.12
CA LEU A 207 17.26 -23.89 -13.54
C LEU A 207 17.01 -23.33 -14.95
N LEU A 208 17.98 -22.66 -15.57
CA LEU A 208 17.82 -22.17 -16.94
C LEU A 208 17.77 -23.31 -17.96
N PRO A 209 17.06 -23.14 -19.09
CA PRO A 209 17.19 -24.02 -20.26
C PRO A 209 18.66 -24.19 -20.67
N ALA A 210 19.03 -25.38 -21.14
CA ALA A 210 20.44 -25.75 -21.39
C ALA A 210 21.19 -24.71 -22.24
N GLN A 211 20.57 -24.24 -23.33
CA GLN A 211 21.16 -23.24 -24.22
C GLN A 211 21.41 -21.90 -23.52
N LEU A 212 20.44 -21.41 -22.74
CA LEU A 212 20.61 -20.15 -22.01
C LEU A 212 21.64 -20.28 -20.90
N ARG A 213 21.70 -21.43 -20.22
CA ARG A 213 22.70 -21.71 -19.19
C ARG A 213 24.13 -21.64 -19.73
N GLU A 214 24.38 -22.33 -20.84
CA GLU A 214 25.69 -22.32 -21.51
C GLU A 214 26.11 -20.89 -21.91
N LEU A 215 25.16 -20.10 -22.41
CA LEU A 215 25.41 -18.71 -22.82
C LEU A 215 25.63 -17.77 -21.64
N VAL A 216 25.09 -18.05 -20.44
CA VAL A 216 25.40 -17.28 -19.23
C VAL A 216 26.86 -17.49 -18.82
N GLU A 217 27.39 -18.69 -18.99
CA GLU A 217 28.75 -19.05 -18.57
C GLU A 217 29.81 -18.70 -19.61
N ASN A 218 29.53 -18.91 -20.89
CA ASN A 218 30.54 -18.88 -21.96
C ASN A 218 30.15 -18.02 -23.18
N GLY A 219 28.96 -17.42 -23.19
CA GLY A 219 28.44 -16.70 -24.36
C GLY A 219 28.65 -15.18 -24.33
N SER A 220 28.27 -14.53 -25.44
CA SER A 220 28.15 -13.07 -25.55
C SER A 220 26.73 -12.58 -25.25
N ALA A 221 26.59 -11.27 -24.99
CA ALA A 221 25.29 -10.64 -24.75
C ALA A 221 24.34 -10.72 -25.97
N GLU A 222 24.89 -10.69 -27.18
CA GLU A 222 24.12 -10.77 -28.43
C GLU A 222 23.60 -12.19 -28.67
N GLU A 223 24.43 -13.21 -28.45
CA GLU A 223 24.04 -14.62 -28.53
C GLU A 223 22.97 -14.93 -27.48
N PHE A 224 23.16 -14.48 -26.23
CA PHE A 224 22.17 -14.64 -25.17
C PHE A 224 20.84 -13.99 -25.52
N SER A 225 20.85 -12.75 -26.01
CA SER A 225 19.63 -12.04 -26.41
C SER A 225 18.90 -12.74 -27.56
N THR A 226 19.65 -13.33 -28.50
CA THR A 226 19.10 -14.08 -29.63
C THR A 226 18.46 -15.38 -29.16
N ALA A 227 19.17 -16.15 -28.34
CA ALA A 227 18.66 -17.39 -27.75
C ALA A 227 17.43 -17.12 -26.87
N LEU A 228 17.41 -16.03 -26.10
CA LEU A 228 16.25 -15.65 -25.29
C LEU A 228 15.02 -15.34 -26.15
N LYS A 229 15.19 -14.65 -27.28
CA LYS A 229 14.07 -14.41 -28.22
C LYS A 229 13.51 -15.72 -28.78
N VAL A 230 14.39 -16.67 -29.13
CA VAL A 230 13.98 -18.02 -29.56
C VAL A 230 13.29 -18.78 -28.43
N GLU A 231 13.74 -18.61 -27.18
CA GLU A 231 13.09 -19.23 -26.02
C GLU A 231 11.66 -18.73 -25.81
N LEU A 232 11.42 -17.45 -26.09
CA LEU A 232 10.13 -16.79 -25.89
C LEU A 232 9.21 -16.82 -27.12
N ASP A 233 9.69 -17.33 -28.26
CA ASP A 233 8.91 -17.51 -29.48
C ASP A 233 8.07 -18.80 -29.40
N THR A 234 7.03 -18.75 -28.57
CA THR A 234 6.18 -19.90 -28.24
C THR A 234 4.85 -19.47 -27.64
N GLU A 235 3.83 -20.31 -27.79
CA GLU A 235 2.54 -20.15 -27.09
C GLU A 235 2.55 -20.77 -25.69
N ASP A 236 3.54 -21.63 -25.38
CA ASP A 236 3.68 -22.29 -24.08
C ASP A 236 4.03 -21.29 -22.97
N SER A 237 3.05 -21.02 -22.10
CA SER A 237 3.17 -20.06 -21.00
C SER A 237 4.24 -20.45 -19.97
N SER A 238 4.63 -21.72 -19.88
CA SER A 238 5.64 -22.21 -18.95
C SER A 238 7.05 -21.75 -19.31
N ARG A 239 7.36 -21.59 -20.60
CA ARG A 239 8.67 -21.12 -21.09
C ARG A 239 8.99 -19.70 -20.62
N PHE A 240 7.96 -18.86 -20.45
CA PHE A 240 8.11 -17.50 -19.97
C PHE A 240 8.59 -17.39 -18.53
N ALA A 241 8.46 -18.45 -17.72
CA ALA A 241 8.99 -18.48 -16.34
C ALA A 241 10.50 -18.20 -16.27
N VAL A 242 11.23 -18.38 -17.39
CA VAL A 242 12.63 -17.99 -17.50
C VAL A 242 12.87 -16.51 -17.16
N LEU A 243 11.93 -15.60 -17.47
CA LEU A 243 12.08 -14.16 -17.23
C LEU A 243 12.26 -13.83 -15.74
N ASP A 244 11.54 -14.51 -14.85
CA ASP A 244 11.69 -14.34 -13.41
C ASP A 244 13.10 -14.76 -12.97
N ARG A 245 13.61 -15.88 -13.52
CA ARG A 245 14.95 -16.42 -13.24
C ARG A 245 16.04 -15.47 -13.73
N LEU A 246 15.89 -14.87 -14.91
CA LEU A 246 16.84 -13.90 -15.44
C LEU A 246 16.96 -12.67 -14.53
N TYR A 247 15.82 -12.18 -14.02
CA TYR A 247 15.82 -11.09 -13.04
C TYR A 247 16.46 -11.51 -11.70
N GLN A 248 16.31 -12.77 -11.31
CA GLN A 248 16.94 -13.31 -10.10
C GLN A 248 18.46 -13.44 -10.21
N ILE A 249 18.98 -13.79 -11.39
CA ILE A 249 20.42 -13.87 -11.66
C ILE A 249 21.06 -12.48 -11.68
N ASP A 250 20.45 -11.53 -12.40
CA ASP A 250 20.85 -10.12 -12.47
C ASP A 250 22.34 -9.87 -12.76
N SER A 251 22.96 -10.70 -13.61
CA SER A 251 24.31 -10.45 -14.11
C SER A 251 24.28 -9.36 -15.18
N ARG A 252 25.40 -8.65 -15.39
CA ARG A 252 25.48 -7.53 -16.36
C ARG A 252 24.91 -7.88 -17.75
N PHE A 253 25.24 -9.06 -18.27
CA PHE A 253 24.82 -9.50 -19.60
C PHE A 253 23.34 -9.93 -19.63
N VAL A 254 22.92 -10.72 -18.64
CA VAL A 254 21.53 -11.19 -18.50
C VAL A 254 20.58 -10.03 -18.30
N ARG A 255 20.99 -9.06 -17.46
CA ARG A 255 20.22 -7.85 -17.17
C ARG A 255 19.97 -7.05 -18.45
N SER A 256 20.98 -6.83 -19.29
CA SER A 256 20.81 -6.08 -20.55
C SER A 256 19.72 -6.71 -21.45
N ALA A 257 19.80 -8.02 -21.69
CA ALA A 257 18.82 -8.72 -22.50
C ALA A 257 17.41 -8.67 -21.89
N LEU A 258 17.32 -8.81 -20.56
CA LEU A 258 16.06 -8.69 -19.85
C LEU A 258 15.46 -7.28 -19.97
N LEU A 259 16.27 -6.22 -19.82
CA LEU A 259 15.80 -4.83 -19.94
C LEU A 259 15.20 -4.56 -21.31
N ASP A 260 15.78 -5.09 -22.39
CA ASP A 260 15.23 -4.95 -23.75
C ASP A 260 13.86 -5.61 -23.87
N ILE A 261 13.69 -6.80 -23.27
CA ILE A 261 12.38 -7.46 -23.18
C ILE A 261 11.41 -6.62 -22.35
N LEU A 262 11.79 -6.13 -21.17
CA LEU A 262 10.90 -5.35 -20.31
C LEU A 262 10.45 -4.03 -20.95
N LYS A 263 11.27 -3.43 -21.82
CA LYS A 263 10.93 -2.22 -22.56
C LYS A 263 9.94 -2.48 -23.71
N THR A 264 9.94 -3.66 -24.30
CA THR A 264 9.23 -3.91 -25.58
C THR A 264 8.15 -4.99 -25.53
N ALA A 265 8.23 -5.94 -24.59
CA ALA A 265 7.31 -7.08 -24.51
C ALA A 265 5.87 -6.62 -24.29
N PRO A 266 4.88 -7.19 -25.00
CA PRO A 266 3.48 -6.78 -24.87
C PRO A 266 2.93 -7.11 -23.48
N LEU A 267 2.12 -6.23 -22.89
CA LEU A 267 1.40 -6.52 -21.63
C LEU A 267 0.17 -7.39 -21.89
N LYS A 268 0.40 -8.58 -22.44
CA LYS A 268 -0.57 -9.60 -22.86
C LYS A 268 -0.32 -10.92 -22.13
N PRO A 269 -1.17 -11.96 -22.33
CA PRO A 269 -0.88 -13.30 -21.80
C PRO A 269 0.53 -13.77 -22.09
N ASN A 270 1.00 -14.72 -21.29
CA ASN A 270 2.41 -15.09 -21.17
C ASN A 270 3.20 -13.95 -20.52
N TYR A 271 3.76 -13.01 -21.28
CA TYR A 271 4.64 -11.94 -20.77
C TYR A 271 4.16 -11.21 -19.51
N PHE A 272 2.89 -10.78 -19.46
CA PHE A 272 2.42 -9.91 -18.38
C PHE A 272 2.48 -10.57 -16.99
N LYS A 273 2.34 -11.90 -16.90
CA LYS A 273 2.42 -12.61 -15.62
C LYS A 273 3.79 -12.38 -14.99
N GLN A 274 4.87 -12.62 -15.75
CA GLN A 274 6.24 -12.46 -15.31
C GLN A 274 6.64 -10.99 -15.18
N ILE A 275 6.22 -10.11 -16.09
CA ILE A 275 6.45 -8.65 -15.93
C ILE A 275 5.90 -8.15 -14.59
N ARG A 276 4.71 -8.60 -14.18
CA ARG A 276 4.13 -8.25 -12.88
C ARG A 276 4.90 -8.85 -11.71
N HIS A 277 5.50 -10.02 -11.85
CA HIS A 277 6.37 -10.60 -10.83
C HIS A 277 7.65 -9.77 -10.70
N ILE A 278 8.34 -9.51 -11.82
CA ILE A 278 9.54 -8.69 -11.90
C ILE A 278 9.29 -7.29 -11.33
N PHE A 279 8.16 -6.66 -11.64
CA PHE A 279 7.79 -5.38 -11.04
C PHE A 279 7.75 -5.42 -9.51
N LYS A 280 7.17 -6.47 -8.92
CA LYS A 280 7.12 -6.63 -7.45
C LYS A 280 8.50 -6.93 -6.86
N MET A 281 9.33 -7.71 -7.57
CA MET A 281 10.70 -7.99 -7.15
C MET A 281 11.56 -6.71 -7.23
N ALA A 282 11.41 -5.89 -8.28
CA ALA A 282 12.07 -4.59 -8.42
C ALA A 282 11.65 -3.59 -7.33
N GLU A 283 10.36 -3.52 -7.04
CA GLU A 283 9.85 -2.74 -5.91
C GLU A 283 10.49 -3.19 -4.58
N TYR A 284 10.64 -4.50 -4.37
CA TYR A 284 11.24 -5.06 -3.16
C TYR A 284 12.76 -4.84 -3.06
N ARG A 285 13.46 -4.96 -4.18
CA ARG A 285 14.91 -4.72 -4.28
C ARG A 285 15.27 -3.24 -4.19
N ARG A 286 14.30 -2.34 -4.45
CA ARG A 286 14.57 -0.92 -4.72
C ARG A 286 15.40 -0.74 -5.99
N ASP A 287 15.19 -1.61 -6.97
CA ASP A 287 15.79 -1.52 -8.30
C ASP A 287 15.12 -0.38 -9.08
N ALA A 288 15.73 0.79 -9.05
CA ALA A 288 15.18 2.00 -9.61
C ALA A 288 15.02 1.93 -11.14
N GLU A 289 15.92 1.25 -11.85
CA GLU A 289 15.91 1.15 -13.31
C GLU A 289 14.74 0.29 -13.80
N VAL A 290 14.62 -0.94 -13.28
CA VAL A 290 13.54 -1.85 -13.69
C VAL A 290 12.19 -1.35 -13.21
N PHE A 291 12.13 -0.77 -12.01
CA PHE A 291 10.90 -0.17 -11.51
C PHE A 291 10.45 1.01 -12.38
N ALA A 292 11.37 1.87 -12.81
CA ALA A 292 11.07 3.01 -13.67
C ALA A 292 10.59 2.59 -15.06
N ILE A 293 11.29 1.64 -15.71
CA ILE A 293 10.88 1.09 -17.01
C ILE A 293 9.45 0.56 -16.92
N LEU A 294 9.14 -0.26 -15.92
CA LEU A 294 7.81 -0.85 -15.79
C LEU A 294 6.74 0.17 -15.38
N ALA A 295 7.08 1.17 -14.56
CA ALA A 295 6.19 2.28 -14.25
C ALA A 295 5.78 3.03 -15.53
N ARG A 296 6.75 3.34 -16.41
CA ARG A 296 6.49 3.96 -17.73
C ARG A 296 5.62 3.06 -18.61
N ARG A 297 5.98 1.78 -18.74
CA ARG A 297 5.20 0.79 -19.51
C ARG A 297 3.74 0.74 -19.06
N PHE A 298 3.46 0.87 -17.76
CA PHE A 298 2.08 0.84 -17.26
C PHE A 298 1.27 2.11 -17.59
N GLU A 299 1.93 3.24 -17.82
CA GLU A 299 1.27 4.46 -18.29
C GLU A 299 0.99 4.40 -19.78
N ASP A 300 1.96 3.95 -20.58
CA ASP A 300 1.85 3.94 -22.04
C ASP A 300 0.91 2.87 -22.57
N GLU A 301 0.97 1.68 -21.99
CA GLU A 301 0.24 0.54 -22.53
C GLU A 301 -1.26 0.64 -22.20
N LYS A 302 -2.10 0.50 -23.21
CA LYS A 302 -3.54 0.39 -23.01
C LYS A 302 -3.87 -0.95 -22.35
N ALA A 303 -4.85 -0.91 -21.46
CA ALA A 303 -5.41 -2.14 -20.90
C ALA A 303 -5.98 -3.02 -22.04
N MET A 304 -5.70 -4.31 -21.98
CA MET A 304 -6.18 -5.27 -22.98
C MET A 304 -7.71 -5.40 -22.94
N TYR A 305 -8.31 -5.32 -21.75
CA TYR A 305 -9.76 -5.41 -21.59
C TYR A 305 -10.27 -4.60 -20.39
N ARG A 306 -11.58 -4.37 -20.38
CA ARG A 306 -12.32 -3.82 -19.24
C ARG A 306 -13.35 -4.83 -18.76
N SER A 307 -13.32 -5.10 -17.46
CA SER A 307 -14.33 -5.91 -16.78
C SER A 307 -15.42 -4.99 -16.25
N ASN A 308 -16.67 -5.37 -16.47
CA ASN A 308 -17.83 -4.71 -15.89
C ASN A 308 -18.68 -5.73 -15.12
N LYS A 309 -19.84 -5.30 -14.60
CA LYS A 309 -20.72 -6.18 -13.83
C LYS A 309 -21.16 -7.42 -14.60
N TYR A 310 -21.35 -7.32 -15.91
CA TYR A 310 -21.88 -8.39 -16.74
C TYR A 310 -20.79 -9.37 -17.21
N GLY A 311 -19.59 -8.88 -17.47
CA GLY A 311 -18.49 -9.73 -17.93
C GLY A 311 -17.38 -8.99 -18.65
N VAL A 312 -16.66 -9.76 -19.46
CA VAL A 312 -15.51 -9.36 -20.26
C VAL A 312 -15.67 -9.94 -21.65
N ARG A 313 -15.45 -9.12 -22.69
CA ARG A 313 -15.27 -9.62 -24.06
C ARG A 313 -13.79 -9.95 -24.26
N ILE A 314 -13.48 -11.13 -24.79
CA ILE A 314 -12.10 -11.51 -25.06
C ILE A 314 -11.63 -10.75 -26.31
N PRO A 315 -10.59 -9.91 -26.23
CA PRO A 315 -10.10 -9.17 -27.39
C PRO A 315 -9.61 -10.12 -28.49
N GLY A 316 -10.09 -9.94 -29.71
CA GLY A 316 -9.75 -10.78 -30.86
C GLY A 316 -10.64 -12.02 -31.03
N ASP A 317 -11.55 -12.29 -30.09
CA ASP A 317 -12.57 -13.34 -30.21
C ASP A 317 -13.95 -12.73 -29.99
N ASP A 318 -14.53 -12.25 -31.08
CA ASP A 318 -15.75 -11.46 -31.06
C ASP A 318 -16.99 -12.21 -30.54
N TYR A 319 -16.93 -13.54 -30.46
CA TYR A 319 -18.02 -14.44 -30.08
C TYR A 319 -17.92 -14.97 -28.65
N VAL A 320 -16.79 -14.78 -27.96
CA VAL A 320 -16.60 -15.30 -26.60
C VAL A 320 -16.59 -14.16 -25.58
N SER A 321 -17.59 -14.21 -24.69
CA SER A 321 -17.67 -13.35 -23.50
C SER A 321 -17.58 -14.19 -22.24
N LEU A 322 -16.71 -13.79 -21.30
CA LEU A 322 -16.63 -14.37 -19.97
C LEU A 322 -17.60 -13.60 -19.07
N ARG A 323 -18.63 -14.27 -18.57
CA ARG A 323 -19.66 -13.65 -17.74
C ARG A 323 -19.16 -13.53 -16.31
N ASN A 324 -19.53 -12.43 -15.64
CA ASN A 324 -19.40 -12.28 -14.19
C ASN A 324 -20.74 -12.55 -13.47
N SER A 325 -21.84 -12.42 -14.21
CA SER A 325 -23.19 -12.67 -13.74
C SER A 325 -24.04 -13.25 -14.87
N ASP A 326 -24.96 -14.14 -14.53
CA ASP A 326 -26.00 -14.64 -15.42
C ASP A 326 -27.39 -14.42 -14.80
N TRP A 327 -28.44 -14.70 -15.55
CA TRP A 327 -29.82 -14.60 -15.12
C TRP A 327 -30.49 -15.96 -15.11
N GLU A 328 -30.92 -16.40 -13.93
CA GLU A 328 -31.69 -17.64 -13.77
C GLU A 328 -33.17 -17.33 -13.63
N TYR A 329 -34.01 -18.03 -14.40
CA TYR A 329 -35.46 -17.92 -14.30
C TYR A 329 -36.00 -18.87 -13.22
N ASN A 330 -36.74 -18.32 -12.25
CA ASN A 330 -37.39 -19.11 -11.22
C ASN A 330 -38.83 -19.45 -11.62
N ASN A 331 -39.06 -20.69 -12.06
CA ASN A 331 -40.39 -21.19 -12.45
C ASN A 331 -41.44 -21.15 -11.32
N LYS A 332 -41.04 -21.02 -10.05
CA LYS A 332 -41.98 -20.96 -8.91
C LYS A 332 -42.44 -19.54 -8.59
N THR A 333 -41.59 -18.54 -8.79
CA THR A 333 -41.91 -17.13 -8.53
C THR A 333 -42.20 -16.33 -9.81
N ASN A 334 -41.93 -16.91 -10.98
CA ASN A 334 -41.97 -16.25 -12.29
C ASN A 334 -41.06 -15.01 -12.37
N GLU A 335 -39.92 -15.06 -11.69
CA GLU A 335 -38.96 -13.95 -11.61
C GLU A 335 -37.58 -14.39 -12.11
N TYR A 336 -36.84 -13.43 -12.69
CA TYR A 336 -35.42 -13.60 -13.00
C TYR A 336 -34.56 -13.15 -11.82
N LYS A 337 -33.56 -13.95 -11.48
CA LYS A 337 -32.58 -13.61 -10.45
C LYS A 337 -31.18 -13.59 -11.04
N GLU A 338 -30.44 -12.53 -10.73
CA GLU A 338 -29.02 -12.45 -11.05
C GLU A 338 -28.22 -13.44 -10.18
N VAL A 339 -27.43 -14.28 -10.82
CA VAL A 339 -26.49 -15.22 -10.19
C VAL A 339 -25.07 -14.91 -10.63
N LYS A 340 -24.12 -14.97 -9.70
CA LYS A 340 -22.70 -14.75 -10.02
C LYS A 340 -22.12 -16.00 -10.67
N THR A 341 -21.34 -15.80 -11.72
CA THR A 341 -20.58 -16.85 -12.39
C THR A 341 -19.09 -16.74 -12.05
N ASN A 342 -18.36 -17.84 -12.19
CA ASN A 342 -16.90 -17.88 -11.95
C ASN A 342 -16.09 -17.95 -13.25
N GLU A 343 -16.70 -17.70 -14.42
CA GLU A 343 -16.02 -17.86 -15.73
C GLU A 343 -14.76 -17.00 -15.84
N LEU A 344 -14.85 -15.72 -15.49
CA LEU A 344 -13.69 -14.82 -15.53
C LEU A 344 -12.60 -15.27 -14.54
N LEU A 345 -12.99 -15.71 -13.34
CA LEU A 345 -12.05 -16.17 -12.32
C LEU A 345 -11.34 -17.46 -12.77
N ASN A 346 -12.08 -18.41 -13.36
CA ASN A 346 -11.56 -19.65 -13.91
C ASN A 346 -10.60 -19.37 -15.08
N GLU A 347 -10.95 -18.46 -15.99
CA GLU A 347 -10.06 -18.04 -17.09
C GLU A 347 -8.75 -17.44 -16.56
N MET A 348 -8.81 -16.60 -15.53
CA MET A 348 -7.63 -15.97 -14.93
C MET A 348 -6.73 -16.96 -14.18
N GLN A 349 -7.28 -18.07 -13.70
CA GLN A 349 -6.55 -19.15 -13.02
C GLN A 349 -6.01 -20.21 -13.99
N SER A 350 -6.49 -20.22 -15.24
CA SER A 350 -6.04 -21.15 -16.27
C SER A 350 -4.54 -20.95 -16.57
N PRO A 351 -3.77 -22.05 -16.72
CA PRO A 351 -2.39 -21.99 -17.21
C PRO A 351 -2.24 -21.30 -18.57
N ASN A 352 -3.28 -21.37 -19.41
CA ASN A 352 -3.33 -20.81 -20.76
C ASN A 352 -4.39 -19.70 -20.84
N THR A 353 -4.34 -18.75 -19.90
CA THR A 353 -5.28 -17.63 -19.88
C THR A 353 -5.18 -16.79 -21.15
N ARG A 354 -6.32 -16.42 -21.74
CA ARG A 354 -6.41 -15.59 -22.95
C ARG A 354 -6.48 -14.11 -22.66
N ILE A 355 -6.52 -13.73 -21.39
CA ILE A 355 -6.68 -12.36 -20.94
C ILE A 355 -5.58 -11.99 -19.95
N ALA A 356 -5.08 -10.77 -20.06
CA ALA A 356 -4.11 -10.20 -19.13
C ALA A 356 -4.35 -8.69 -19.02
N TYR A 357 -3.68 -8.04 -18.07
CA TYR A 357 -3.58 -6.58 -18.02
C TYR A 357 -4.90 -5.81 -18.21
N SER A 358 -5.85 -6.04 -17.30
CA SER A 358 -7.14 -5.33 -17.29
C SER A 358 -6.99 -3.85 -16.93
N SER A 359 -8.01 -3.04 -17.21
CA SER A 359 -8.09 -1.63 -16.75
C SER A 359 -7.95 -1.51 -15.23
N ASN A 360 -8.58 -2.39 -14.46
CA ASN A 360 -8.43 -2.43 -13.01
C ASN A 360 -6.99 -2.75 -12.59
N THR A 361 -6.33 -3.67 -13.31
CA THR A 361 -4.93 -4.05 -13.06
C THR A 361 -4.00 -2.89 -13.36
N ARG A 362 -4.19 -2.20 -14.49
CA ARG A 362 -3.44 -1.00 -14.86
C ARG A 362 -3.58 0.09 -13.79
N GLU A 363 -4.81 0.43 -13.42
CA GLU A 363 -5.07 1.42 -12.37
C GLU A 363 -4.44 1.03 -11.03
N TYR A 364 -4.52 -0.25 -10.65
CA TYR A 364 -3.90 -0.75 -9.44
C TYR A 364 -2.38 -0.56 -9.46
N LEU A 365 -1.72 -0.90 -10.58
CA LEU A 365 -0.27 -0.78 -10.72
C LEU A 365 0.18 0.68 -10.68
N LEU A 366 -0.50 1.59 -11.37
CA LEU A 366 -0.21 3.03 -11.32
C LEU A 366 -0.35 3.59 -9.89
N ARG A 367 -1.43 3.23 -9.19
CA ARG A 367 -1.60 3.61 -7.77
C ARG A 367 -0.54 2.98 -6.87
N ARG A 368 -0.07 1.78 -7.20
CA ARG A 368 0.98 1.09 -6.45
C ARG A 368 2.31 1.80 -6.61
N VAL A 369 2.71 2.17 -7.83
CA VAL A 369 3.91 2.97 -8.09
C VAL A 369 3.93 4.22 -7.22
N TRP A 370 2.86 5.02 -7.24
CA TRP A 370 2.79 6.22 -6.39
C TRP A 370 2.83 5.89 -4.89
N ARG A 371 2.14 4.83 -4.45
CA ARG A 371 2.16 4.42 -3.03
C ARG A 371 3.59 4.13 -2.57
N THR A 372 4.38 3.40 -3.37
CA THR A 372 5.77 3.08 -3.08
C THR A 372 6.59 4.36 -2.90
N LEU A 373 6.53 5.29 -3.86
CA LEU A 373 7.25 6.56 -3.81
C LEU A 373 6.82 7.42 -2.62
N LYS A 374 5.49 7.55 -2.41
CA LYS A 374 4.94 8.30 -1.29
C LYS A 374 5.42 7.75 0.06
N GLN A 375 5.41 6.42 0.23
CA GLN A 375 5.88 5.80 1.46
C GLN A 375 7.37 6.02 1.72
N LEU A 376 8.20 5.93 0.67
CA LEU A 376 9.63 6.23 0.77
C LEU A 376 9.87 7.71 1.14
N GLY A 377 9.16 8.62 0.47
CA GLY A 377 9.25 10.06 0.74
C GLY A 377 8.79 10.43 2.15
N GLU A 378 7.66 9.89 2.62
CA GLU A 378 7.16 10.10 3.99
C GLU A 378 8.11 9.51 5.06
N ALA A 379 8.87 8.47 4.71
CA ALA A 379 9.87 7.88 5.59
C ALA A 379 11.23 8.60 5.55
N GLY A 380 11.42 9.54 4.62
CA GLY A 380 12.73 10.16 4.36
C GLY A 380 13.77 9.17 3.85
N ASP A 381 13.34 8.09 3.19
CA ASP A 381 14.23 7.05 2.69
C ASP A 381 14.98 7.56 1.44
N ALA A 382 16.29 7.36 1.39
CA ALA A 382 17.16 7.83 0.32
C ALA A 382 16.81 7.21 -1.05
N ASP A 383 16.21 6.01 -1.06
CA ASP A 383 15.77 5.34 -2.29
C ASP A 383 14.68 6.13 -3.04
N TYR A 384 13.93 7.01 -2.35
CA TYR A 384 12.92 7.86 -2.98
C TYR A 384 13.52 8.66 -4.15
N ALA A 385 14.63 9.35 -3.91
CA ALA A 385 15.23 10.23 -4.91
C ALA A 385 15.71 9.44 -6.12
N ASN A 386 16.38 8.31 -5.89
CA ASN A 386 16.89 7.44 -6.96
C ASN A 386 15.74 6.89 -7.83
N MET A 387 14.69 6.36 -7.21
CA MET A 387 13.55 5.81 -7.92
C MET A 387 12.74 6.90 -8.65
N ALA A 388 12.52 8.05 -8.02
CA ALA A 388 11.80 9.16 -8.64
C ALA A 388 12.56 9.73 -9.84
N VAL A 389 13.86 9.95 -9.73
CA VAL A 389 14.70 10.42 -10.85
C VAL A 389 14.70 9.39 -11.99
N SER A 390 14.87 8.11 -11.68
CA SER A 390 14.86 7.05 -12.69
C SER A 390 13.54 7.01 -13.48
N ILE A 391 12.41 7.26 -12.80
CA ILE A 391 11.08 7.41 -13.44
C ILE A 391 11.05 8.64 -14.33
N LEU A 392 11.47 9.82 -13.83
CA LEU A 392 11.46 11.05 -14.63
C LEU A 392 12.33 10.94 -15.89
N LEU A 393 13.44 10.20 -15.81
CA LEU A 393 14.32 9.92 -16.96
C LEU A 393 13.70 9.00 -18.03
N GLN A 394 12.54 8.39 -17.77
CA GLN A 394 11.80 7.63 -18.79
C GLN A 394 10.98 8.53 -19.73
N TYR A 395 10.87 9.83 -19.43
CA TYR A 395 10.07 10.77 -20.22
C TYR A 395 11.00 11.67 -21.04
N VAL A 396 10.57 11.97 -22.25
CA VAL A 396 11.26 12.88 -23.18
C VAL A 396 10.30 13.96 -23.69
N ASP A 397 10.83 15.06 -24.22
CA ASP A 397 10.02 16.18 -24.71
C ASP A 397 9.02 15.76 -25.81
N SER A 398 9.34 14.72 -26.59
CA SER A 398 8.44 14.19 -27.62
C SER A 398 7.22 13.42 -27.05
N ASP A 399 7.20 13.13 -25.75
CA ASP A 399 6.03 12.57 -25.08
C ASP A 399 4.96 13.63 -24.79
N ALA A 400 5.25 14.92 -25.02
CA ALA A 400 4.29 16.01 -24.84
C ALA A 400 3.05 15.83 -25.74
N GLU A 401 1.87 15.77 -25.12
CA GLU A 401 0.57 15.78 -25.78
C GLU A 401 0.08 17.21 -26.03
N ALA A 402 -1.01 17.36 -26.80
CA ALA A 402 -1.63 18.65 -27.02
C ALA A 402 -2.27 19.19 -25.72
N VAL A 403 -2.14 20.50 -25.47
CA VAL A 403 -2.90 21.17 -24.41
C VAL A 403 -4.39 21.06 -24.72
N LEU A 404 -5.17 20.64 -23.72
CA LEU A 404 -6.62 20.49 -23.86
C LEU A 404 -7.35 21.45 -22.92
N GLN A 405 -8.53 21.89 -23.34
CA GLN A 405 -9.50 22.58 -22.51
C GLN A 405 -10.89 21.97 -22.77
N SER A 406 -11.64 21.74 -21.72
CA SER A 406 -12.94 21.07 -21.77
C SER A 406 -13.86 21.81 -20.85
N THR A 407 -15.06 22.00 -21.36
CA THR A 407 -16.15 22.64 -20.67
C THR A 407 -17.11 21.57 -20.19
N TYR A 408 -17.37 21.57 -18.89
CA TYR A 408 -18.35 20.70 -18.25
C TYR A 408 -19.69 21.41 -18.20
N TYR A 409 -20.74 20.61 -18.32
CA TYR A 409 -22.10 21.09 -18.34
C TYR A 409 -22.95 20.32 -17.35
N GLN A 410 -23.88 21.03 -16.70
CA GLN A 410 -24.91 20.46 -15.85
C GLN A 410 -26.29 20.74 -16.43
N TRP A 411 -27.22 19.82 -16.18
CA TRP A 411 -28.61 19.96 -16.55
C TRP A 411 -29.38 20.63 -15.43
N ASN A 412 -30.12 21.68 -15.78
CA ASN A 412 -31.18 22.21 -14.96
C ASN A 412 -32.44 21.38 -15.21
N THR A 413 -32.81 20.55 -14.24
CA THR A 413 -33.96 19.63 -14.34
C THR A 413 -35.31 20.33 -14.29
N SER A 414 -35.37 21.60 -13.84
CA SER A 414 -36.62 22.36 -13.75
C SER A 414 -37.08 22.91 -15.10
N ASN A 415 -36.16 23.20 -16.01
CA ASN A 415 -36.47 23.76 -17.33
C ASN A 415 -35.82 23.00 -18.49
N TRP A 416 -35.21 21.84 -18.21
CA TRP A 416 -34.50 21.00 -19.19
C TRP A 416 -33.48 21.78 -20.03
N THR A 417 -32.81 22.77 -19.44
CA THR A 417 -31.70 23.49 -20.08
C THR A 417 -30.37 23.00 -19.55
N ARG A 418 -29.32 23.17 -20.34
CA ARG A 418 -27.95 22.86 -19.96
C ARG A 418 -27.19 24.16 -19.73
N PHE A 419 -26.45 24.26 -18.63
CA PHE A 419 -25.57 25.40 -18.36
C PHE A 419 -24.14 24.91 -18.13
N GLU A 420 -23.17 25.78 -18.42
CA GLU A 420 -21.76 25.52 -18.16
C GLU A 420 -21.51 25.49 -16.65
N SER A 421 -21.05 24.35 -16.14
CA SER A 421 -20.75 24.15 -14.73
C SER A 421 -19.28 24.39 -14.38
N GLY A 422 -18.43 24.59 -15.39
CA GLY A 422 -17.01 24.94 -15.24
C GLY A 422 -16.14 24.43 -16.39
N THR A 423 -14.88 24.87 -16.40
CA THR A 423 -13.86 24.41 -17.34
C THR A 423 -12.72 23.73 -16.61
N ALA A 424 -11.94 22.93 -17.34
CA ALA A 424 -10.65 22.45 -16.87
C ALA A 424 -9.63 22.54 -18.01
N ALA A 425 -8.38 22.76 -17.63
CA ALA A 425 -7.23 22.74 -18.52
C ALA A 425 -6.37 21.50 -18.21
N TRP A 426 -5.83 20.88 -19.27
CA TRP A 426 -4.86 19.80 -19.18
C TRP A 426 -3.62 20.22 -19.95
N ASP A 427 -2.49 20.22 -19.25
CA ASP A 427 -1.20 20.54 -19.82
C ASP A 427 -0.65 19.37 -20.65
N ILE A 428 0.46 19.61 -21.34
CA ILE A 428 1.08 18.69 -22.30
C ILE A 428 1.48 17.32 -21.70
N PHE A 429 1.64 17.20 -20.38
CA PHE A 429 1.94 15.92 -19.72
C PHE A 429 0.82 15.43 -18.80
N ALA A 430 -0.40 16.00 -18.89
CA ALA A 430 -1.46 15.76 -17.92
C ALA A 430 -1.85 14.29 -17.74
N GLY A 431 -1.74 13.47 -18.79
CA GLY A 431 -2.06 12.02 -18.74
C GLY A 431 -1.06 11.18 -17.93
N TYR A 432 0.14 11.69 -17.69
CA TYR A 432 1.21 10.95 -17.01
C TYR A 432 1.13 11.11 -15.50
N LEU A 433 0.37 10.21 -14.87
CA LEU A 433 -0.02 10.35 -13.47
C LEU A 433 1.18 10.40 -12.52
N THR A 434 2.14 9.50 -12.72
CA THR A 434 3.31 9.34 -11.85
C THR A 434 4.28 10.52 -12.02
N LEU A 435 4.55 10.96 -13.26
CA LEU A 435 5.35 12.15 -13.54
C LEU A 435 4.80 13.36 -12.77
N ASN A 436 3.51 13.63 -12.91
CA ASN A 436 2.89 14.77 -12.25
C ASN A 436 2.79 14.59 -10.72
N ARG A 437 2.67 13.36 -10.21
CA ARG A 437 2.79 13.10 -8.76
C ARG A 437 4.18 13.47 -8.23
N ILE A 438 5.24 13.19 -8.98
CA ILE A 438 6.60 13.54 -8.55
C ILE A 438 6.82 15.05 -8.60
N LEU A 439 6.38 15.71 -9.68
CA LEU A 439 6.68 17.13 -9.93
C LEU A 439 5.71 18.09 -9.22
N TYR A 440 4.43 17.72 -9.10
CA TYR A 440 3.36 18.68 -8.81
C TYR A 440 2.38 18.27 -7.71
N GLU A 441 2.64 17.21 -6.94
CA GLU A 441 1.74 16.79 -5.84
C GLU A 441 1.42 17.90 -4.83
N ASN A 442 2.40 18.77 -4.55
CA ASN A 442 2.25 19.89 -3.63
C ASN A 442 2.08 21.24 -4.35
N SER A 443 1.79 21.22 -5.65
CA SER A 443 1.59 22.44 -6.44
C SER A 443 0.22 23.06 -6.13
N PRO A 444 0.12 24.39 -5.97
CA PRO A 444 -1.17 25.08 -5.91
C PRO A 444 -1.85 25.19 -7.28
N ARG A 445 -1.10 24.94 -8.37
CA ARG A 445 -1.57 25.07 -9.76
C ARG A 445 -2.14 23.74 -10.29
N TYR A 446 -1.47 22.64 -10.01
CA TYR A 446 -1.89 21.33 -10.54
C TYR A 446 -2.69 20.55 -9.49
N ALA A 447 -3.78 19.93 -9.93
CA ALA A 447 -4.65 19.14 -9.07
C ALA A 447 -4.98 17.78 -9.67
N TYR A 448 -4.82 16.73 -8.87
CA TYR A 448 -5.29 15.39 -9.18
C TYR A 448 -6.54 15.02 -8.39
N PHE A 449 -7.61 14.75 -9.11
CA PHE A 449 -8.89 14.35 -8.51
C PHE A 449 -9.02 12.83 -8.46
N THR A 450 -9.72 12.33 -7.44
CA THR A 450 -10.01 10.89 -7.30
C THR A 450 -10.71 10.37 -8.56
N ASN A 451 -10.23 9.22 -9.07
CA ASN A 451 -10.69 8.59 -10.31
C ASN A 451 -10.46 9.39 -11.60
N SER A 452 -9.66 10.47 -11.55
CA SER A 452 -9.21 11.15 -12.76
C SER A 452 -8.17 10.32 -13.49
N GLN A 453 -8.18 10.40 -14.83
CA GLN A 453 -7.15 9.80 -15.69
C GLN A 453 -6.03 10.78 -16.04
N ALA A 454 -6.17 12.05 -15.65
CA ALA A 454 -5.20 13.10 -15.93
C ALA A 454 -5.20 14.18 -14.85
N TRP A 455 -4.11 14.93 -14.78
CA TRP A 455 -3.96 16.11 -13.92
C TRP A 455 -4.59 17.35 -14.56
N ARG A 456 -5.20 18.19 -13.72
CA ARG A 456 -5.71 19.50 -14.15
C ARG A 456 -4.72 20.59 -13.76
N CYS A 457 -4.65 21.62 -14.57
CA CYS A 457 -3.88 22.84 -14.37
C CYS A 457 -4.80 24.03 -14.10
#